data_AF-A0A7W1TUU1-F1
#
_entry.id   AF-A0A7W1TUU1-F1
#
_cell.length_a   1.000
_cell.length_b   1.000
_cell.length_c   1.000
_cell.angle_alpha   90.00
_cell.angle_beta   90.00
_cell.angle_gamma   90.00
#
_symmetry.space_group_name_H-M   'P 1'
#
loop_
_entity.id
_entity.type
_entity.pdbx_description
1 polymer ?
#
loop_
_entity_poly.entity_id
_entity_poly.type
_entity_poly.pdbx_seq_one_letter_code
_entity_poly.pdbx_strand_id
1 'polypeptide(L)'
;MTALLGSIRIALQTLRLNPLRTTLSTLGIIMGAASLAAVLSLADGGERLAREAIARQGLSSVTLRPQTDRIVDGLRVPQHSWPLFTETHAAQLAEALGPDAGVLLTVEGTG
;
A
#
# COMPACT_ATOMS: atom_id res chain seq x y z
N MET A 1 -10.93 -50.75 -17.62
CA MET A 1 -9.70 -49.95 -17.89
C MET A 1 -9.49 -49.67 -19.37
N THR A 2 -9.67 -50.64 -20.27
CA THR A 2 -9.53 -50.48 -21.74
C THR A 2 -10.51 -49.49 -22.37
N ALA A 3 -11.74 -49.39 -21.85
CA ALA A 3 -12.74 -48.43 -22.34
C ALA A 3 -12.30 -46.96 -22.19
N LEU A 4 -11.73 -46.59 -21.04
CA LEU A 4 -11.19 -45.24 -20.78
C LEU A 4 -10.06 -44.88 -21.74
N LEU A 5 -9.13 -45.82 -21.97
CA LEU A 5 -8.03 -45.66 -22.93
C LEU A 5 -8.55 -45.46 -24.36
N GLY A 6 -9.61 -46.19 -24.75
CA GLY A 6 -10.29 -46.02 -26.03
C GLY A 6 -10.91 -44.63 -26.18
N SER A 7 -11.65 -44.16 -25.18
CA SER A 7 -12.28 -42.84 -25.19
C SER A 7 -11.27 -41.69 -25.24
N ILE A 8 -10.17 -41.77 -24.48
CA ILE A 8 -9.09 -40.77 -24.51
C ILE A 8 -8.43 -40.73 -25.89
N ARG A 9 -8.20 -41.90 -26.50
CA ARG A 9 -7.61 -41.99 -27.85
C ARG A 9 -8.51 -41.32 -28.90
N ILE A 10 -9.81 -41.57 -28.84
CA ILE A 10 -10.80 -40.95 -29.74
C ILE A 10 -10.84 -39.43 -29.53
N ALA A 11 -10.85 -38.95 -28.28
CA ALA A 11 -10.83 -37.53 -27.97
C ALA A 11 -9.56 -36.84 -28.52
N LEU A 12 -8.38 -37.44 -28.36
CA LEU A 12 -7.12 -36.92 -28.90
C LEU A 12 -7.12 -36.85 -30.43
N GLN A 13 -7.71 -37.84 -31.11
CA GLN A 13 -7.86 -37.77 -32.57
C GLN A 13 -8.77 -36.60 -32.97
N THR A 14 -9.90 -36.43 -32.30
CA THR A 14 -10.85 -35.34 -32.57
C THR A 14 -10.21 -33.96 -32.36
N LEU A 15 -9.35 -33.81 -31.34
CA LEU A 15 -8.60 -32.57 -31.12
C LEU A 15 -7.64 -32.25 -32.28
N ARG A 16 -6.96 -33.28 -32.81
CA ARG A 16 -6.02 -33.13 -33.94
C ARG A 16 -6.71 -32.84 -35.27
N LEU A 17 -7.99 -33.20 -35.43
CA LEU A 17 -8.78 -32.89 -36.63
C LEU A 17 -9.11 -31.41 -36.76
N ASN A 18 -9.20 -30.67 -35.65
CA ASN A 18 -9.51 -29.24 -35.63
C ASN A 18 -8.49 -28.46 -34.78
N PRO A 19 -7.22 -28.38 -35.23
CA PRO A 19 -6.13 -27.82 -34.42
C PRO A 19 -6.34 -26.33 -34.11
N LEU A 20 -6.87 -25.54 -35.06
CA LEU A 20 -7.10 -24.11 -34.84
C LEU A 20 -8.18 -23.84 -33.79
N ARG A 21 -9.32 -24.55 -33.88
CA ARG A 21 -10.41 -24.38 -32.92
C ARG A 21 -9.98 -24.78 -31.51
N THR A 22 -9.26 -25.88 -31.40
CA THR A 22 -8.82 -26.41 -30.11
C THR A 22 -7.76 -25.53 -29.47
N THR A 23 -6.74 -25.09 -30.21
CA THR A 23 -5.71 -24.19 -29.68
C THR A 23 -6.31 -22.86 -29.23
N LEU A 24 -7.13 -22.22 -30.07
CA LEU A 24 -7.78 -20.95 -29.71
C LEU A 24 -8.70 -21.08 -28.49
N SER A 25 -9.46 -22.18 -28.39
CA SER A 25 -10.31 -22.44 -27.23
C SER A 25 -9.49 -22.64 -25.95
N THR A 26 -8.40 -23.41 -26.00
CA THR A 26 -7.53 -23.61 -24.83
C THR A 26 -6.77 -22.34 -24.45
N LEU A 27 -6.36 -21.54 -25.44
CA LEU A 27 -5.67 -20.28 -25.24
C LEU A 27 -6.57 -19.30 -24.50
N GLY A 28 -7.86 -19.23 -24.85
CA GLY A 28 -8.82 -18.38 -24.13
C GLY A 28 -8.92 -18.72 -22.64
N ILE A 29 -8.96 -20.02 -22.30
CA ILE A 29 -9.00 -20.48 -20.90
C ILE A 29 -7.70 -20.13 -20.17
N ILE A 30 -6.54 -20.34 -20.82
CA ILE A 30 -5.23 -20.02 -20.23
C ILE A 30 -5.11 -18.51 -19.97
N MET A 31 -5.44 -17.68 -20.95
CA MET A 31 -5.37 -16.23 -20.82
C MET A 31 -6.35 -15.69 -19.76
N GLY A 32 -7.55 -16.29 -19.67
CA GLY A 32 -8.53 -15.95 -18.64
C GLY A 32 -8.05 -16.28 -17.23
N ALA A 33 -7.52 -17.49 -17.00
CA ALA A 33 -6.98 -17.87 -15.70
C ALA A 33 -5.73 -17.05 -15.33
N ALA A 34 -4.85 -16.78 -16.30
CA ALA A 34 -3.62 -16.02 -16.09
C ALA A 34 -3.90 -14.55 -15.73
N SER A 35 -4.87 -13.90 -16.39
CA SER A 35 -5.21 -12.51 -16.08
C SER A 35 -5.81 -12.36 -14.68
N LEU A 36 -6.67 -13.29 -14.28
CA LEU A 36 -7.22 -13.32 -12.92
C LEU A 36 -6.11 -13.51 -11.87
N ALA A 37 -5.21 -14.46 -12.09
CA ALA A 37 -4.07 -14.67 -11.20
C ALA A 37 -3.15 -13.44 -11.11
N ALA A 38 -2.90 -12.78 -12.25
CA ALA A 38 -2.09 -11.56 -12.29
C ALA A 38 -2.74 -10.41 -11.52
N VAL A 39 -4.03 -10.15 -11.74
CA VAL A 39 -4.76 -9.09 -11.03
C VAL A 39 -4.80 -9.36 -9.52
N LEU A 40 -5.04 -10.61 -9.10
CA LEU A 40 -5.04 -10.97 -7.68
C LEU A 40 -3.66 -10.73 -7.06
N SER A 41 -2.60 -11.20 -7.71
CA SER A 41 -1.23 -10.99 -7.23
C SER A 41 -0.84 -9.50 -7.17
N LEU A 42 -1.34 -8.69 -8.11
CA LEU A 42 -1.13 -7.24 -8.10
C LEU A 42 -1.89 -6.57 -6.96
N ALA A 43 -3.13 -7.00 -6.69
CA ALA A 43 -3.93 -6.48 -5.58
C ALA A 43 -3.25 -6.77 -4.24
N ASP A 44 -2.84 -8.02 -4.01
CA ASP A 44 -2.16 -8.43 -2.78
C ASP A 44 -0.82 -7.68 -2.61
N GLY A 45 -0.07 -7.51 -3.71
CA GLY A 45 1.16 -6.74 -3.72
C GLY A 45 0.93 -5.26 -3.37
N GLY A 46 -0.11 -4.65 -3.93
CA GLY A 46 -0.51 -3.27 -3.65
C GLY A 46 -0.96 -3.07 -2.21
N GLU A 47 -1.77 -3.98 -1.66
CA GLU A 47 -2.18 -3.94 -0.26
C GLU A 47 -0.98 -4.01 0.68
N ARG A 48 -0.02 -4.91 0.40
CA ARG A 48 1.21 -5.03 1.19
C ARG A 48 2.04 -3.74 1.14
N LEU A 49 2.23 -3.17 -0.05
CA LEU A 49 2.97 -1.92 -0.21
C LEU A 49 2.31 -0.75 0.54
N ALA A 50 0.98 -0.64 0.45
CA ALA A 50 0.22 0.39 1.16
C ALA A 50 0.35 0.19 2.68
N ARG A 51 0.20 -1.04 3.17
CA ARG A 51 0.36 -1.38 4.59
C ARG A 51 1.76 -1.09 5.10
N GLU A 52 2.80 -1.38 4.32
CA GLU A 52 4.18 -1.03 4.67
C GLU A 52 4.42 0.48 4.67
N ALA A 53 3.86 1.22 3.70
CA ALA A 53 3.96 2.67 3.68
C ALA A 53 3.30 3.29 4.93
N ILE A 54 2.12 2.79 5.29
CA ILE A 54 1.43 3.18 6.52
C ILE A 54 2.24 2.74 7.75
N ALA A 55 2.78 1.53 7.81
CA ALA A 55 3.57 1.07 8.95
C ALA A 55 4.85 1.91 9.15
N ARG A 56 5.52 2.31 8.06
CA ARG A 56 6.69 3.21 8.09
C ARG A 56 6.33 4.61 8.62
N GLN A 57 5.12 5.10 8.35
CA GLN A 57 4.66 6.41 8.80
C GLN A 57 3.94 6.36 10.16
N GLY A 58 3.32 5.23 10.50
CA GLY A 58 2.23 5.17 11.47
C GLY A 58 2.59 4.68 12.87
N LEU A 59 3.81 4.18 13.11
CA LEU A 59 4.17 3.64 14.43
C LEU A 59 5.17 4.47 15.26
N SER A 60 5.87 5.44 14.68
CA SER A 60 6.85 6.25 15.45
C SER A 60 6.94 7.73 15.08
N SER A 61 6.07 8.27 14.22
CA SER A 61 6.07 9.71 13.94
C SER A 61 5.15 10.45 14.92
N VAL A 62 5.73 11.16 15.90
CA VAL A 62 5.00 12.06 16.80
C VAL A 62 5.17 13.49 16.28
N THR A 63 4.10 14.09 15.77
CA THR A 63 4.10 15.49 15.31
C THR A 63 3.66 16.41 16.43
N LEU A 64 4.54 17.31 16.85
CA LEU A 64 4.23 18.38 17.80
C LEU A 64 4.01 19.69 17.03
N ARG A 65 2.88 20.35 17.23
CA ARG A 65 2.58 21.65 16.62
C ARG A 65 2.08 22.62 17.70
N PRO A 66 2.50 23.89 17.69
CA PRO A 66 2.05 24.82 18.71
C PRO A 66 0.59 25.15 18.42
N GLN A 67 -0.24 25.06 19.46
CA GLN A 67 -1.63 25.50 19.38
C GLN A 67 -1.66 27.02 19.47
N THR A 68 -1.99 27.69 18.36
CA THR A 68 -2.05 29.16 18.26
C THR A 68 -3.46 29.71 18.46
N ASP A 69 -4.48 28.84 18.49
CA ASP A 69 -5.87 29.21 18.70
C ASP A 69 -6.55 28.30 19.73
N ARG A 70 -7.42 28.89 20.55
CA ARG A 70 -8.26 28.17 21.49
C ARG A 70 -9.72 28.52 21.23
N ILE A 71 -10.57 27.49 21.18
CA ILE A 71 -12.02 27.69 21.13
C ILE A 71 -12.50 27.96 22.55
N VAL A 72 -13.08 29.14 22.77
CA VAL A 72 -13.73 29.52 24.02
C VAL A 72 -15.14 29.95 23.64
N ASP A 73 -16.16 29.28 24.19
CA ASP A 73 -17.59 29.54 23.92
C ASP A 73 -17.96 29.58 22.43
N GLY A 74 -17.34 28.70 21.62
CA GLY A 74 -17.59 28.59 20.18
C GLY A 74 -16.89 29.64 19.31
N LEU A 75 -16.18 30.59 19.92
CA LEU A 75 -15.38 31.60 19.23
C LEU A 75 -13.90 31.17 19.20
N ARG A 76 -13.27 31.28 18.02
CA ARG A 76 -11.84 31.03 17.84
C ARG A 76 -11.06 32.24 18.37
N VAL A 77 -10.41 32.07 19.52
CA VAL A 77 -9.60 33.12 20.14
C VAL A 77 -8.11 32.86 19.84
N PRO A 78 -7.38 33.82 19.22
CA PRO A 78 -5.94 33.69 19.04
C PRO A 78 -5.24 33.71 20.41
N GLN A 79 -4.45 32.69 20.68
CA GLN A 79 -3.65 32.59 21.88
C GLN A 79 -2.40 33.47 21.68
N HIS A 80 -2.10 34.36 22.63
CA HIS A 80 -1.00 35.33 22.48
C HIS A 80 0.36 34.79 22.96
N SER A 81 0.35 33.66 23.67
CA SER A 81 1.54 32.97 24.18
C SER A 81 1.54 31.53 23.70
N TRP A 82 2.17 31.29 22.56
CA TRP A 82 2.47 29.94 22.08
C TRP A 82 3.97 29.65 22.28
N PRO A 83 4.34 28.40 22.64
CA PRO A 83 5.72 28.01 22.71
C PRO A 83 6.34 28.06 21.30
N LEU A 84 7.44 28.80 21.16
CA LEU A 84 8.24 28.81 19.94
C LEU A 84 9.15 27.58 19.96
N PHE A 85 9.01 26.72 18.96
CA PHE A 85 9.95 25.63 18.75
C PHE A 85 11.21 26.18 18.10
N THR A 86 12.31 26.19 18.85
CA THR A 86 13.64 26.59 18.39
C THR A 86 14.50 25.37 18.10
N GLU A 87 15.60 25.57 17.39
CA GLU A 87 16.59 24.51 17.12
C GLU A 87 17.11 23.85 18.41
N THR A 88 17.23 24.62 19.49
CA THR A 88 17.62 24.11 20.82
C THR A 88 16.66 23.05 21.34
N HIS A 89 15.34 23.24 21.17
CA HIS A 89 14.34 22.25 21.60
C HIS A 89 14.42 20.98 20.75
N ALA A 90 14.74 21.10 19.46
CA ALA A 90 14.93 19.95 18.58
C ALA A 90 16.18 19.15 18.96
N ALA A 91 17.29 19.82 19.30
CA ALA A 91 18.53 19.17 19.74
C ALA A 91 18.34 18.41 21.07
N GLN A 92 17.66 19.02 22.05
CA GLN A 92 17.35 18.37 23.33
C GLN A 92 16.47 17.12 23.15
N LEU A 93 15.51 17.19 22.23
CA LEU A 93 14.64 16.05 21.93
C LEU A 93 15.41 14.93 21.22
N ALA A 94 16.33 15.27 20.30
CA ALA A 94 17.18 14.28 19.64
C ALA A 94 18.11 13.57 20.62
N GLU A 95 18.68 14.30 21.58
CA GLU A 95 19.51 13.74 22.65
C GLU A 95 18.70 12.81 23.57
N ALA A 96 17.46 13.19 23.92
CA ALA A 96 16.59 12.39 24.79
C ALA A 96 16.06 11.11 24.12
N LEU A 97 15.84 11.12 22.80
CA LEU A 97 15.28 9.98 22.05
C LEU A 97 16.35 8.98 21.55
N GLY A 98 17.62 9.38 21.53
CA GLY A 98 18.73 8.53 21.12
C GLY A 98 18.95 8.49 19.59
N PRO A 99 19.98 7.75 19.12
CA PRO A 99 20.47 7.81 17.74
C PRO A 99 19.53 7.23 16.68
N ASP A 100 18.53 6.43 17.09
CA ASP A 100 17.57 5.79 16.18
C ASP A 100 16.36 6.69 15.84
N ALA A 101 16.25 7.87 16.47
CA ALA A 101 15.16 8.81 16.27
C ALA A 101 15.59 10.01 15.40
N GLY A 102 14.92 10.19 14.26
CA GLY A 102 15.08 11.39 13.43
C GLY A 102 14.18 12.53 13.93
N VAL A 103 14.78 13.64 14.35
CA VAL A 103 14.03 14.86 14.72
C VAL A 103 14.12 15.86 13.56
N LEU A 104 12.96 16.28 13.06
CA LEU A 104 12.83 17.31 12.02
C LEU A 104 12.11 18.52 12.61
N LEU A 105 12.71 19.70 12.51
CA LEU A 105 12.04 20.97 12.80
C LEU A 105 11.66 21.62 11.46
N THR A 106 10.37 21.89 11.26
CA THR A 106 9.88 22.63 10.08
C THR A 106 9.18 23.91 10.54
N VAL A 107 9.60 25.04 9.99
CA VAL A 107 8.97 26.34 10.24
C VAL A 107 8.03 26.63 9.08
N GLU A 108 6.73 26.62 9.36
CA GLU A 108 5.70 26.99 8.39
C GLU A 108 5.22 28.40 8.73
N GLY A 109 5.70 29.39 7.96
CA GLY A 109 5.25 30.77 8.06
C GLY A 109 4.26 31.09 6.95
N THR A 110 3.03 31.46 7.31
CA THR A 110 2.16 32.24 6.41
C THR A 110 2.71 33.66 6.36
N GLY A 111 3.45 33.98 5.30
CA GLY A 111 3.81 35.37 4.96
C GLY A 111 2.60 36.20 4.57
#